data_AF-A0A0P9VUE9-F1
#
_entry.id   AF-A0A0P9VUE9-F1
#
_cell.length_a   1.000
_cell.length_b   1.000
_cell.length_c   1.000
_cell.angle_alpha   90.00
_cell.angle_beta   90.00
_cell.angle_gamma   90.00
#
_symmetry.space_group_name_H-M   'P 1'
#
loop_
_entity.id
_entity.type
_entity.pdbx_description
1 polymer ?
#
loop_
_entity_poly.entity_id
_entity_poly.type
_entity_poly.pdbx_seq_one_letter_code
_entity_poly.pdbx_strand_id
1 'polypeptide(L)'
;MPWESSFFRHSFRDLVHLHQLDSHRWDHAVCPAAFAEAGDKIPSVPTVKVSGRQFVIMGASYSREFRDSHGWTFVRHCDWPMQTYNYSELCKLWDTGVLERGDCRGLMAYVKGELCVMAEMVMLYDDKLLP
;
A
#
# COMPACT_ATOMS: atom_id res chain seq x y z
N MET A 1 24.51 -9.87 -1.50
CA MET A 1 24.38 -11.27 -1.98
C MET A 1 24.71 -11.32 -3.47
N PRO A 2 25.25 -12.42 -4.05
CA PRO A 2 25.87 -12.40 -5.38
C PRO A 2 24.92 -12.20 -6.58
N TRP A 3 23.62 -11.97 -6.34
CA TRP A 3 22.60 -11.66 -7.36
C TRP A 3 22.10 -10.21 -7.32
N GLU A 4 22.56 -9.39 -6.37
CA GLU A 4 22.22 -7.96 -6.35
C GLU A 4 23.03 -7.23 -7.42
N SER A 5 22.41 -7.04 -8.57
CA SER A 5 22.96 -6.18 -9.62
C SER A 5 22.93 -4.73 -9.14
N SER A 6 24.09 -4.10 -9.00
CA SER A 6 24.19 -2.67 -8.69
C SER A 6 23.67 -1.76 -9.82
N PHE A 7 23.29 -2.35 -10.97
CA PHE A 7 22.71 -1.64 -12.10
C PHE A 7 21.23 -1.31 -11.87
N PHE A 8 20.46 -2.21 -11.26
CA PHE A 8 19.04 -1.97 -10.98
C PHE A 8 18.89 -1.32 -9.60
N ARG A 9 17.99 -0.34 -9.50
CA ARG A 9 17.66 0.29 -8.21
C ARG A 9 16.95 -0.72 -7.32
N HIS A 10 17.16 -0.60 -6.02
CA HIS A 10 16.37 -1.32 -5.01
C HIS A 10 14.89 -1.01 -5.16
N SER A 11 14.07 -2.06 -5.16
CA SER A 11 12.63 -1.95 -5.18
C SER A 11 12.11 -1.79 -3.76
N PHE A 12 11.03 -1.02 -3.60
CA PHE A 12 10.27 -1.02 -2.34
C PHE A 12 9.66 -2.39 -2.02
N ARG A 13 9.66 -3.31 -2.99
CA ARG A 13 9.16 -4.68 -2.89
C ARG A 13 10.23 -5.71 -2.54
N ASP A 14 11.50 -5.32 -2.42
CA ASP A 14 12.59 -6.27 -2.15
C ASP A 14 12.47 -6.90 -0.74
N LEU A 15 11.83 -6.20 0.20
CA LEU A 15 11.64 -6.64 1.59
C LEU A 15 10.18 -6.52 2.01
N VAL A 16 9.32 -7.39 1.48
CA VAL A 16 7.88 -7.36 1.78
C VAL A 16 7.48 -8.46 2.75
N HIS A 17 6.81 -8.06 3.82
CA HIS A 17 6.23 -8.98 4.79
C HIS A 17 4.93 -9.56 4.24
N LEU A 18 4.80 -10.88 4.33
CA LEU A 18 3.61 -11.62 3.91
C LEU A 18 2.70 -11.88 5.11
N HIS A 19 1.41 -11.65 4.93
CA HIS A 19 0.38 -12.00 5.90
C HIS A 19 -0.72 -12.82 5.23
N GLN A 20 -0.91 -14.06 5.70
CA GLN A 20 -2.06 -14.84 5.28
C GLN A 20 -3.34 -14.25 5.88
N LEU A 21 -4.32 -13.96 5.04
CA LEU A 21 -5.60 -13.43 5.46
C LEU A 21 -6.67 -13.86 4.44
N ASP A 22 -7.87 -14.17 4.91
CA ASP A 22 -8.98 -14.55 4.02
C ASP A 22 -9.45 -13.33 3.22
N SER A 23 -9.61 -13.49 1.89
CA SER A 23 -9.74 -12.33 1.01
C SER A 23 -10.96 -11.45 1.32
N HIS A 24 -12.06 -12.06 1.77
CA HIS A 24 -13.27 -11.32 2.14
C HIS A 24 -13.02 -10.25 3.21
N ARG A 25 -11.94 -10.39 3.99
CA ARG A 25 -11.59 -9.45 5.05
C ARG A 25 -10.97 -8.17 4.52
N TRP A 26 -10.30 -8.20 3.37
CA TRP A 26 -9.74 -6.98 2.75
C TRP A 26 -10.55 -6.47 1.57
N ASP A 27 -11.43 -7.26 0.95
CA ASP A 27 -12.21 -6.85 -0.24
C ASP A 27 -12.95 -5.52 -0.01
N HIS A 28 -13.53 -5.34 1.18
CA HIS A 28 -14.23 -4.11 1.57
C HIS A 28 -13.31 -2.95 1.99
N ALA A 29 -12.00 -3.21 2.12
CA ALA A 29 -10.99 -2.23 2.49
C ALA A 29 -10.11 -1.79 1.31
N VAL A 30 -10.26 -2.41 0.12
CA VAL A 30 -9.57 -2.00 -1.11
C VAL A 30 -10.00 -0.60 -1.50
N CYS A 31 -9.08 0.37 -1.48
CA CYS A 31 -9.41 1.78 -1.65
C CYS A 31 -8.56 2.59 -2.66
N PRO A 32 -8.00 2.03 -3.75
CA PRO A 32 -7.26 2.83 -4.74
C PRO A 32 -8.15 3.90 -5.41
N ALA A 33 -9.45 3.61 -5.61
CA ALA A 33 -10.40 4.56 -6.17
C ALA A 33 -10.55 5.82 -5.30
N ALA A 34 -10.57 5.67 -3.96
CA ALA A 34 -10.67 6.81 -3.05
C ALA A 34 -9.50 7.78 -3.20
N PHE A 35 -8.29 7.27 -3.48
CA PHE A 35 -7.12 8.11 -3.77
C PHE A 35 -7.19 8.74 -5.15
N ALA A 36 -7.55 7.97 -6.18
CA ALA A 36 -7.65 8.47 -7.54
C ALA A 36 -8.71 9.58 -7.68
N GLU A 37 -9.85 9.43 -7.02
CA GLU A 37 -10.97 10.37 -7.09
C GLU A 37 -10.77 11.61 -6.21
N ALA A 38 -9.88 11.56 -5.21
CA ALA A 38 -9.59 12.70 -4.34
C ALA A 38 -8.83 13.84 -5.03
N GLY A 39 -8.14 13.56 -6.15
CA GLY A 39 -7.30 14.52 -6.85
C GLY A 39 -6.17 15.06 -5.94
N ASP A 40 -6.16 16.38 -5.72
CA ASP A 40 -5.17 17.04 -4.85
C ASP A 40 -5.55 17.00 -3.35
N LYS A 41 -6.69 16.40 -2.99
CA LYS A 41 -7.15 16.25 -1.59
C LYS A 41 -6.63 14.96 -0.94
N ILE A 42 -6.72 14.90 0.39
CA ILE A 42 -6.38 13.71 1.18
C ILE A 42 -7.67 12.93 1.49
N PRO A 43 -7.83 11.69 1.01
CA PRO A 43 -9.05 10.91 1.22
C PRO A 43 -9.13 10.32 2.64
N SER A 44 -10.36 10.03 3.08
CA SER A 44 -10.61 9.12 4.20
C SER A 44 -10.73 7.69 3.69
N VAL A 45 -10.02 6.74 4.31
CA VAL A 45 -9.91 5.37 3.80
C VAL A 45 -10.19 4.32 4.88
N PRO A 46 -10.80 3.18 4.49
CA PRO A 46 -10.94 2.04 5.38
C PRO A 46 -9.57 1.39 5.66
N THR A 47 -9.55 0.50 6.65
CA THR A 47 -8.38 -0.34 6.94
C THR A 47 -8.82 -1.78 7.21
N VAL A 48 -7.92 -2.72 7.02
CA VAL A 48 -8.08 -4.11 7.46
C VAL A 48 -7.17 -4.38 8.65
N LYS A 49 -7.64 -5.18 9.61
CA LYS A 49 -6.86 -5.56 10.80
C LYS A 49 -6.32 -6.99 10.69
N VAL A 50 -5.02 -7.18 10.82
CA VAL A 50 -4.35 -8.49 10.86
C VAL A 50 -3.41 -8.55 12.06
N SER A 51 -3.55 -9.58 12.89
CA SER A 51 -2.68 -9.80 14.07
C SER A 51 -2.47 -8.55 14.94
N GLY A 52 -3.54 -7.77 15.14
CA GLY A 52 -3.50 -6.54 15.94
C GLY A 52 -3.11 -5.26 15.18
N ARG A 53 -2.50 -5.37 14.00
CA ARG A 53 -2.07 -4.24 13.16
C ARG A 53 -3.12 -3.89 12.11
N GLN A 54 -3.15 -2.63 11.69
CA GLN A 54 -4.06 -2.14 10.65
C GLN A 54 -3.27 -1.81 9.39
N PHE A 55 -3.87 -2.05 8.23
CA PHE A 55 -3.29 -1.75 6.93
C PHE A 55 -4.31 -1.07 6.02
N VAL A 56 -3.82 -0.17 5.17
CA VAL A 56 -4.58 0.44 4.08
C VAL A 56 -4.33 -0.37 2.82
N ILE A 57 -5.37 -0.69 2.05
CA ILE A 57 -5.25 -1.59 0.90
C ILE A 57 -5.30 -0.82 -0.41
N MET A 58 -4.15 -0.73 -1.08
CA MET A 58 -3.93 0.08 -2.29
C MET A 58 -4.13 -0.69 -3.59
N GLY A 59 -4.44 -1.98 -3.52
CA GLY A 59 -4.70 -2.80 -4.69
C GLY A 59 -4.91 -4.26 -4.29
N ALA A 60 -5.56 -5.02 -5.16
CA ALA A 60 -5.74 -6.45 -5.00
C ALA A 60 -5.70 -7.13 -6.36
N SER A 61 -5.14 -8.33 -6.42
CA SER A 61 -5.13 -9.19 -7.60
C SER A 61 -5.82 -10.50 -7.28
N TYR A 62 -6.59 -10.99 -8.24
CA TYR A 62 -7.36 -12.22 -8.09
C TYR A 62 -7.02 -13.16 -9.23
N SER A 63 -6.59 -14.36 -8.89
CA SER A 63 -6.50 -15.49 -9.80
C SER A 63 -7.38 -16.63 -9.29
N ARG A 64 -7.48 -17.71 -10.07
CA ARG A 64 -8.29 -18.88 -9.68
C ARG A 64 -7.80 -19.55 -8.40
N GLU A 65 -6.48 -19.58 -8.19
CA GLU A 65 -5.83 -20.37 -7.15
C GLU A 65 -5.24 -19.50 -6.03
N PHE A 66 -5.16 -18.19 -6.26
CA PHE A 66 -4.45 -17.27 -5.39
C PHE A 66 -5.05 -15.87 -5.47
N ARG A 67 -5.21 -15.24 -4.31
CA ARG A 67 -5.62 -13.84 -4.21
C ARG A 67 -4.58 -13.12 -3.38
N ASP A 68 -4.23 -11.91 -3.81
CA ASP A 68 -3.35 -11.05 -3.03
C ASP A 68 -3.82 -9.61 -2.98
N SER A 69 -3.26 -8.86 -2.04
CA SER A 69 -3.45 -7.43 -1.95
C SER A 69 -2.21 -6.70 -1.45
N HIS A 70 -2.08 -5.47 -1.91
CA HIS A 70 -1.01 -4.55 -1.58
C HIS A 70 -1.45 -3.71 -0.36
N GLY A 71 -1.10 -4.19 0.82
CA GLY A 71 -1.32 -3.48 2.06
C GLY A 71 -0.21 -2.48 2.36
N TRP A 72 -0.53 -1.45 3.11
CA TRP A 72 0.41 -0.44 3.57
C TRP A 72 0.27 -0.23 5.07
N THR A 73 1.40 -0.29 5.77
CA THR A 73 1.50 0.23 7.14
C THR A 73 1.39 1.74 7.10
N PHE A 74 1.02 2.34 8.22
CA PHE A 74 0.93 3.79 8.34
C PHE A 74 1.33 4.27 9.73
N VAL A 75 1.82 5.50 9.77
CA VAL A 75 2.15 6.22 11.00
C VAL A 75 1.37 7.53 11.06
N ARG A 76 1.30 8.18 12.23
CA ARG A 76 0.75 9.53 12.32
C ARG A 76 1.62 10.49 11.52
N HIS A 77 1.00 11.49 10.89
CA HIS A 77 1.73 12.48 10.12
C HIS A 77 2.84 13.20 10.92
N CYS A 78 2.61 13.48 12.21
CA CYS A 78 3.61 14.12 13.07
C CYS A 78 4.85 13.24 13.36
N ASP A 79 4.73 11.93 13.19
CA ASP A 79 5.80 10.97 13.44
C ASP A 79 6.55 10.60 12.15
N TRP A 80 6.13 11.12 10.98
CA TRP A 80 6.77 10.88 9.69
C TRP A 80 7.87 11.91 9.41
N PRO A 81 9.14 11.50 9.28
CA PRO A 81 10.27 12.45 9.18
C PRO A 81 10.58 12.88 7.74
N MET A 82 9.91 12.32 6.74
CA MET A 82 10.23 12.50 5.32
C MET A 82 9.17 13.34 4.60
N GLN A 83 9.41 13.61 3.32
CA GLN A 83 8.43 14.25 2.44
C GLN A 83 7.12 13.44 2.42
N THR A 84 6.00 14.16 2.35
CA THR A 84 4.67 13.60 2.17
C THR A 84 4.11 14.00 0.81
N TYR A 85 3.13 13.22 0.35
CA TYR A 85 2.51 13.40 -0.96
C TYR A 85 0.99 13.21 -0.86
N ASN A 86 0.24 14.00 -1.63
CA ASN A 86 -1.08 13.57 -2.09
C ASN A 86 -0.93 12.59 -3.29
N TYR A 87 -2.04 12.00 -3.74
CA TYR A 87 -1.99 10.98 -4.79
C TYR A 87 -1.57 11.56 -6.16
N SER A 88 -2.02 12.77 -6.49
CA SER A 88 -1.67 13.49 -7.72
C SER A 88 -0.16 13.77 -7.84
N GLU A 89 0.47 14.19 -6.75
CA GLU A 89 1.93 14.39 -6.66
C GLU A 89 2.68 13.08 -6.83
N LEU A 90 2.21 12.02 -6.17
CA LEU A 90 2.85 10.71 -6.22
C LEU A 90 2.78 10.10 -7.63
N CYS A 91 1.64 10.24 -8.34
CA CYS A 91 1.50 9.83 -9.73
C CYS A 91 2.54 10.51 -10.64
N LYS A 92 2.79 11.82 -10.45
CA LYS A 92 3.83 12.53 -11.23
C LYS A 92 5.22 11.95 -10.99
N LEU A 93 5.53 11.54 -9.76
CA LEU A 93 6.81 10.91 -9.43
C LEU A 93 6.94 9.51 -10.03
N TRP A 94 5.85 8.75 -10.12
CA TRP A 94 5.82 7.48 -10.83
C TRP A 94 6.02 7.66 -12.34
N ASP A 95 5.29 8.60 -12.94
CA ASP A 95 5.32 8.85 -14.39
C ASP A 95 6.68 9.38 -14.86
N THR A 96 7.39 10.12 -14.01
CA THR A 96 8.75 10.62 -14.28
C THR A 96 9.85 9.63 -13.91
N GLY A 97 9.51 8.46 -13.35
CA GLY A 97 10.48 7.44 -12.95
C GLY A 97 11.35 7.82 -11.75
N VAL A 98 10.95 8.84 -10.99
CA VAL A 98 11.60 9.20 -9.72
C VAL A 98 11.34 8.11 -8.68
N LEU A 99 10.10 7.63 -8.62
CA LEU A 99 9.67 6.51 -7.78
C LEU A 99 9.20 5.33 -8.63
N GLU A 100 9.36 4.12 -8.11
CA GLU A 100 8.78 2.92 -8.72
C GLU A 100 7.24 3.00 -8.69
N ARG A 101 6.57 2.59 -9.77
CA ARG A 101 5.11 2.65 -9.85
C ARG A 101 4.45 1.80 -8.77
N GLY A 102 3.56 2.44 -8.01
CA GLY A 102 2.86 1.82 -6.89
C GLY A 102 3.59 1.94 -5.55
N ASP A 103 4.79 2.55 -5.52
CA ASP A 103 5.43 2.93 -4.26
C ASP A 103 4.62 4.05 -3.60
N CYS A 104 3.86 3.69 -2.56
CA CYS A 104 3.00 4.61 -1.82
C CYS A 104 3.66 5.19 -0.56
N ARG A 105 4.98 5.01 -0.35
CA ARG A 105 5.66 5.61 0.82
C ARG A 105 5.51 7.13 0.81
N GLY A 106 5.11 7.69 1.94
CA GLY A 106 4.83 9.13 2.05
C GLY A 106 3.43 9.56 1.61
N LEU A 107 2.60 8.67 1.08
CA LEU A 107 1.22 8.99 0.69
C LEU A 107 0.35 9.27 1.92
N MET A 108 -0.35 10.41 1.91
CA MET A 108 -1.22 10.81 3.01
C MET A 108 -2.64 10.24 2.89
N ALA A 109 -3.24 9.88 4.02
CA ALA A 109 -4.64 9.48 4.12
C ALA A 109 -5.21 9.78 5.51
N TYR A 110 -6.52 9.98 5.61
CA TYR A 110 -7.22 9.98 6.89
C TYR A 110 -7.66 8.55 7.24
N VAL A 111 -7.19 8.06 8.40
CA VAL A 111 -7.60 6.77 8.96
C VAL A 111 -8.34 7.04 10.26
N LYS A 112 -9.65 6.73 10.29
CA LYS A 112 -10.53 7.02 11.44
C LYS A 112 -10.49 8.49 11.89
N GLY A 113 -10.35 9.41 10.95
CA GLY A 113 -10.27 10.86 11.20
C GLY A 113 -8.86 11.38 11.52
N GLU A 114 -7.88 10.50 11.75
CA GLU A 114 -6.50 10.89 12.02
C GLU A 114 -5.69 10.98 10.73
N LEU A 115 -4.89 12.04 10.57
CA LEU A 115 -4.02 12.19 9.41
C LEU A 115 -2.80 11.27 9.54
N CYS A 116 -2.68 10.34 8.61
CA CYS A 116 -1.66 9.32 8.58
C CYS A 116 -0.85 9.35 7.27
N VAL A 117 0.32 8.72 7.30
CA VAL A 117 1.23 8.59 6.17
C VAL A 117 1.59 7.12 5.98
N MET A 118 1.50 6.62 4.74
CA MET A 118 1.90 5.25 4.40
C MET A 118 3.42 5.10 4.53
N ALA A 119 3.86 4.01 5.19
CA ALA A 119 5.26 3.83 5.56
C ALA A 119 5.95 2.64 4.88
N GLU A 120 5.35 1.45 4.95
CA GLU A 120 5.94 0.22 4.41
C GLU A 120 4.88 -0.64 3.73
N MET A 121 5.25 -1.30 2.64
CA MET A 121 4.37 -2.24 1.95
C MET A 121 4.35 -3.58 2.68
N VAL A 122 3.16 -4.18 2.76
CA VAL A 122 2.93 -5.58 3.13
C VAL A 122 2.12 -6.25 2.04
N MET A 123 2.30 -7.56 1.84
CA MET A 123 1.38 -8.35 1.02
C MET A 123 0.43 -9.11 1.93
N LEU A 124 -0.86 -9.02 1.64
CA LEU A 124 -1.84 -9.94 2.20
C LEU A 124 -2.17 -10.97 1.14
N TYR A 125 -2.29 -12.24 1.50
CA TYR A 125 -2.58 -13.28 0.53
C TYR A 125 -3.55 -14.33 1.08
N ASP A 126 -4.31 -14.92 0.16
CA ASP A 126 -5.26 -16.00 0.38
C ASP A 126 -4.97 -17.08 -0.66
N ASP A 127 -4.44 -18.19 -0.16
CA ASP A 127 -4.10 -19.40 -0.89
C ASP A 127 -5.10 -20.53 -0.64
N LYS A 128 -6.26 -20.23 -0.02
CA LYS A 128 -7.35 -21.20 0.07
C LYS A 128 -7.84 -21.48 -1.34
N LEU A 129 -7.65 -22.72 -1.79
CA LEU A 129 -8.27 -23.25 -3.00
C LEU A 129 -9.77 -22.95 -2.96
N LEU A 130 -10.25 -22.14 -3.91
CA LEU A 130 -11.68 -22.02 -4.15
C LEU A 130 -12.20 -23.44 -4.46
N PRO A 131 -13.27 -23.93 -3.80
CA PRO A 131 -13.84 -25.23 -4.10
C PRO A 131 -14.28 -25.36 -5.57
#